data_AF-A0A925XV12-F1
#
_entry.id   AF-A0A925XV12-F1
#
_cell.length_a   1.000
_cell.length_b   1.000
_cell.length_c   1.000
_cell.angle_alpha   90.00
_cell.angle_beta   90.00
_cell.angle_gamma   90.00
#
_symmetry.space_group_name_H-M   'P 1'
#
loop_
_entity.id
_entity.type
_entity.pdbx_description
1 polymer ?
#
loop_
_entity_poly.entity_id
_entity_poly.type
_entity_poly.pdbx_seq_one_letter_code
_entity_poly.pdbx_strand_id
1 'polypeptide(L)'
;MYANGEVYFCCTEGGSAGVGQVWRYIPGTTATEGGTIELFVEPNDASVLENPDNITVAPFGDLFLCEDGDDIQYVVGVTPQGELYQFARNALNGSEFTGATFSPDGRTLFFNIQRPGLTFAIWGPW
;
A
#
# COMPACT_ATOMS: atom_id res chain seq x y z
N MET A 1 -4.01 6.64 4.22
CA MET A 1 -2.99 7.61 3.79
C MET A 1 -3.65 8.78 3.07
N TYR A 2 -3.28 10.04 3.35
CA TYR A 2 -3.80 11.20 2.62
C TYR A 2 -2.72 11.76 1.68
N ALA A 3 -3.06 12.01 0.42
CA ALA A 3 -2.20 12.67 -0.55
C ALA A 3 -3.01 13.38 -1.63
N ASN A 4 -2.57 14.56 -2.06
CA ASN A 4 -3.15 15.32 -3.18
C ASN A 4 -4.67 15.54 -3.09
N GLY A 5 -5.22 15.69 -1.87
CA GLY A 5 -6.66 15.85 -1.69
C GLY A 5 -7.43 14.55 -1.52
N GLU A 6 -6.80 13.40 -1.68
CA GLU A 6 -7.43 12.08 -1.65
C GLU A 6 -7.00 11.30 -0.40
N VAL A 7 -7.88 10.42 0.08
CA VAL A 7 -7.60 9.49 1.18
C VAL A 7 -7.66 8.07 0.64
N TYR A 8 -6.58 7.32 0.81
CA TYR A 8 -6.49 5.90 0.48
C TYR A 8 -6.52 5.05 1.74
N PHE A 9 -7.20 3.92 1.71
CA PHE A 9 -7.21 2.97 2.82
C PHE A 9 -7.41 1.55 2.32
N CYS A 10 -6.79 0.61 3.02
CA CYS A 10 -6.87 -0.80 2.69
C CYS A 10 -8.10 -1.43 3.36
N CYS A 11 -8.65 -2.45 2.70
CA CYS A 11 -9.51 -3.44 3.33
C CYS A 11 -8.81 -4.78 3.18
N THR A 12 -8.13 -5.25 4.24
CA THR A 12 -7.22 -6.41 4.21
C THR A 12 -7.87 -7.67 3.67
N GLU A 13 -9.12 -7.97 4.04
CA GLU A 13 -9.84 -9.18 3.63
C GLU A 13 -11.05 -8.85 2.72
N GLY A 14 -10.99 -7.71 2.03
CA GLY A 14 -12.02 -7.28 1.09
C GLY A 14 -12.06 -8.08 -0.21
N GLY A 15 -13.08 -7.82 -1.02
CA GLY A 15 -13.25 -8.42 -2.35
C GLY A 15 -13.84 -9.83 -2.32
N SER A 16 -14.20 -10.34 -3.50
CA SER A 16 -14.88 -11.63 -3.64
C SER A 16 -14.00 -12.83 -3.27
N ALA A 17 -12.69 -12.70 -3.44
CA ALA A 17 -11.70 -13.71 -3.05
C ALA A 17 -11.22 -13.54 -1.60
N GLY A 18 -11.60 -12.45 -0.91
CA GLY A 18 -11.14 -12.16 0.46
C GLY A 18 -9.65 -11.81 0.58
N VAL A 19 -9.01 -11.47 -0.54
CA VAL A 19 -7.55 -11.18 -0.62
C VAL A 19 -7.23 -9.68 -0.57
N GLY A 20 -8.25 -8.85 -0.39
CA GLY A 20 -8.11 -7.45 -0.07
C GLY A 20 -8.40 -6.47 -1.21
N GLN A 21 -8.52 -5.20 -0.80
CA GLN A 21 -8.88 -4.07 -1.66
C GLN A 21 -8.11 -2.82 -1.22
N VAL A 22 -7.95 -1.87 -2.15
CA VAL A 22 -7.64 -0.47 -1.82
C VAL A 22 -8.82 0.39 -2.21
N TRP A 23 -9.25 1.22 -1.27
CA TRP A 23 -10.31 2.20 -1.47
C TRP A 23 -9.72 3.60 -1.55
N ARG A 24 -10.29 4.42 -2.42
CA ARG A 24 -10.01 5.84 -2.57
C ARG A 24 -11.23 6.65 -2.14
N TYR A 25 -11.02 7.64 -1.29
CA TYR A 25 -12.02 8.63 -0.92
C TYR A 25 -11.56 10.02 -1.37
N ILE A 26 -12.43 10.69 -2.12
CA ILE A 26 -12.25 12.06 -2.62
C ILE A 26 -13.26 12.93 -1.86
N PRO A 27 -12.81 13.72 -0.87
CA PRO A 27 -13.68 14.63 -0.14
C PRO A 27 -14.29 15.69 -1.05
N GLY A 28 -15.53 16.09 -0.76
CA GLY A 28 -16.14 17.28 -1.33
C GLY A 28 -15.41 18.56 -0.90
N THR A 29 -15.79 19.70 -1.50
CA THR A 29 -15.10 20.98 -1.25
C THR A 29 -15.37 21.53 0.14
N THR A 30 -16.45 21.09 0.78
CA THR A 30 -16.82 21.45 2.15
C THR A 30 -17.06 20.21 3.01
N ALA A 31 -16.92 20.36 4.33
CA ALA A 31 -17.11 19.26 5.29
C ALA A 31 -18.53 18.65 5.29
N THR A 32 -19.51 19.36 4.72
CA THR A 32 -20.92 18.94 4.64
C THR A 32 -21.31 18.35 3.29
N GLU A 33 -20.49 18.51 2.26
CA GLU A 33 -20.75 17.96 0.91
C GLU A 33 -20.51 16.44 0.83
N GLY A 34 -19.92 15.84 1.87
CA GLY A 34 -19.52 14.44 1.85
C GLY A 34 -18.31 14.25 0.92
N GLY A 35 -18.40 13.25 0.03
CA GLY A 35 -17.36 12.95 -0.96
C GLY A 35 -17.70 11.71 -1.79
N THR A 36 -16.78 11.30 -2.66
CA THR A 36 -16.90 10.07 -3.46
C THR A 36 -15.98 9.01 -2.89
N ILE A 37 -16.51 7.80 -2.69
CA ILE A 37 -15.73 6.61 -2.39
C ILE A 37 -15.67 5.72 -3.63
N GLU A 38 -14.49 5.21 -3.93
CA GLU A 38 -14.20 4.40 -5.10
C GLU A 38 -13.42 3.16 -4.68
N LEU A 39 -13.84 2.01 -5.18
CA LEU A 39 -13.01 0.81 -5.16
C LEU A 39 -11.88 1.01 -6.16
N PHE A 40 -10.70 1.39 -5.67
CA PHE A 40 -9.58 1.79 -6.51
C PHE A 40 -8.81 0.59 -7.05
N VAL A 41 -8.61 -0.44 -6.23
CA VAL A 41 -7.91 -1.67 -6.60
C VAL A 41 -8.61 -2.88 -5.96
N GLU A 42 -8.92 -3.88 -6.78
CA GLU A 42 -9.39 -5.21 -6.37
C GLU A 42 -9.01 -6.24 -7.44
N PRO A 43 -7.79 -6.81 -7.43
CA PRO A 43 -7.40 -7.80 -8.42
C PRO A 43 -8.13 -9.14 -8.24
N ASN A 44 -8.64 -9.43 -7.02
CA ASN A 44 -9.17 -10.75 -6.64
C ASN A 44 -8.21 -11.92 -6.96
N ASP A 45 -6.90 -11.67 -6.90
CA ASP A 45 -5.85 -12.65 -7.19
C ASP A 45 -4.70 -12.45 -6.20
N ALA A 46 -4.51 -13.42 -5.30
CA ALA A 46 -3.45 -13.40 -4.28
C ALA A 46 -2.03 -13.39 -4.86
N SER A 47 -1.86 -13.79 -6.12
CA SER A 47 -0.54 -13.71 -6.79
C SER A 47 -0.19 -12.27 -7.22
N VAL A 48 -1.18 -11.37 -7.26
CA VAL A 48 -1.04 -9.97 -7.66
C VAL A 48 -1.04 -9.04 -6.44
N LEU A 49 -1.96 -9.29 -5.50
CA LEU A 49 -2.06 -8.58 -4.24
C LEU A 49 -2.75 -9.47 -3.21
N GLU A 50 -2.12 -9.67 -2.05
CA GLU A 50 -2.66 -10.45 -0.95
C GLU A 50 -2.63 -9.66 0.36
N ASN A 51 -3.80 -9.46 0.95
CA ASN A 51 -3.97 -8.87 2.28
C ASN A 51 -3.17 -7.57 2.51
N PRO A 52 -3.33 -6.54 1.66
CA PRO A 52 -2.69 -5.25 1.90
C PRO A 52 -3.21 -4.65 3.21
N ASP A 53 -2.31 -4.28 4.10
CA ASP A 53 -2.64 -3.60 5.35
C ASP A 53 -2.09 -2.16 5.32
N ASN A 54 -0.76 -2.02 5.39
CA ASN A 54 -0.15 -0.70 5.51
C ASN A 54 0.02 -0.04 4.14
N ILE A 55 -0.19 1.27 4.10
CA ILE A 55 -0.16 2.06 2.87
C ILE A 55 0.62 3.36 3.06
N THR A 56 1.47 3.68 2.10
CA THR A 56 2.12 4.98 1.99
C THR A 56 2.10 5.51 0.56
N VAL A 57 2.32 6.81 0.39
CA VAL A 57 2.36 7.45 -0.92
C VAL A 57 3.82 7.80 -1.22
N ALA A 58 4.30 7.33 -2.36
CA ALA A 58 5.61 7.62 -2.86
C ALA A 58 5.71 9.08 -3.36
N PRO A 59 6.91 9.69 -3.33
CA PRO A 59 7.11 11.07 -3.77
C PRO A 59 6.72 11.35 -5.23
N PHE A 60 6.64 10.30 -6.05
CA PHE A 60 6.25 10.35 -7.46
C PHE A 60 4.76 10.02 -7.70
N GLY A 61 3.98 9.76 -6.64
CA GLY A 61 2.52 9.64 -6.69
C GLY A 61 1.98 8.23 -6.54
N ASP A 62 2.80 7.20 -6.69
CA ASP A 62 2.38 5.80 -6.54
C ASP A 62 2.08 5.47 -5.07
N LEU A 63 1.19 4.50 -4.83
CA LEU A 63 0.96 3.95 -3.49
C LEU A 63 1.86 2.74 -3.29
N PHE A 64 2.48 2.64 -2.12
CA PHE A 64 3.19 1.43 -1.69
C PHE A 64 2.36 0.76 -0.59
N LEU A 65 1.97 -0.48 -0.85
CA LEU A 65 1.20 -1.34 0.03
C LEU A 65 2.13 -2.38 0.65
N CYS A 66 2.00 -2.64 1.94
CA CYS A 66 2.61 -3.81 2.56
C CYS A 66 1.58 -4.92 2.70
N GLU A 67 1.94 -6.12 2.27
CA GLU A 67 1.14 -7.33 2.42
C GLU A 67 1.34 -7.99 3.80
N ASP A 68 0.24 -8.58 4.29
CA ASP A 68 0.14 -9.45 5.47
C ASP A 68 -0.70 -10.70 5.13
N GLY A 69 -0.25 -11.45 4.12
CA GLY A 69 -0.82 -12.72 3.68
C GLY A 69 -0.15 -13.95 4.30
N ASP A 70 -0.47 -15.13 3.76
CA ASP A 70 -0.01 -16.42 4.30
C ASP A 70 1.35 -16.90 3.72
N ASP A 71 1.77 -16.40 2.56
CA ASP A 71 2.97 -16.88 1.84
C ASP A 71 4.09 -15.82 1.79
N ILE A 72 4.78 -15.69 0.66
CA ILE A 72 5.81 -14.69 0.43
C ILE A 72 5.17 -13.31 0.40
N GLN A 73 5.66 -12.43 1.26
CA GLN A 73 5.16 -11.08 1.43
C GLN A 73 5.87 -10.09 0.51
N TYR A 74 5.13 -9.15 -0.06
CA TYR A 74 5.66 -8.10 -0.91
C TYR A 74 5.32 -6.69 -0.38
N VAL A 75 6.17 -5.74 -0.79
CA VAL A 75 5.71 -4.36 -0.96
C VAL A 75 5.21 -4.26 -2.39
N VAL A 76 3.93 -3.93 -2.57
CA VAL A 76 3.29 -3.79 -3.87
C VAL A 76 3.10 -2.31 -4.18
N GLY A 77 3.57 -1.88 -5.35
CA GLY A 77 3.31 -0.56 -5.89
C GLY A 77 1.99 -0.51 -6.64
N VAL A 78 1.29 0.61 -6.54
CA VAL A 78 0.08 0.93 -7.30
C VAL A 78 0.25 2.29 -7.95
N THR A 79 0.19 2.34 -9.28
CA THR A 79 0.29 3.60 -10.03
C THR A 79 -0.97 4.46 -9.80
N PRO A 80 -0.95 5.77 -10.13
CA PRO A 80 -2.15 6.60 -10.08
C PRO A 80 -3.30 6.11 -10.99
N GLN A 81 -2.99 5.24 -11.96
CA GLN A 81 -3.96 4.60 -12.85
C GLN A 81 -4.51 3.28 -12.28
N GLY A 82 -4.03 2.82 -11.13
CA GLY A 82 -4.45 1.57 -10.49
C GLY A 82 -3.70 0.33 -10.99
N GLU A 83 -2.59 0.50 -11.71
CA GLU A 83 -1.76 -0.63 -12.16
C GLU A 83 -0.87 -1.12 -11.01
N LEU A 84 -0.81 -2.44 -10.80
CA LEU A 84 -0.03 -3.04 -9.71
C LEU A 84 1.31 -3.58 -10.19
N TYR A 85 2.33 -3.49 -9.34
CA TYR A 85 3.63 -4.12 -9.58
C TYR A 85 4.31 -4.50 -8.26
N GLN A 86 5.09 -5.57 -8.24
CA GLN A 86 5.87 -5.96 -7.08
C GLN A 86 7.12 -5.08 -6.96
N PHE A 87 7.25 -4.32 -5.87
CA PHE A 87 8.40 -3.45 -5.61
C PHE A 87 9.50 -4.16 -4.82
N ALA A 88 9.15 -4.82 -3.72
CA ALA A 88 10.11 -5.55 -2.89
C ALA A 88 9.51 -6.90 -2.45
N ARG A 89 10.36 -7.91 -2.33
CA ARG A 89 9.99 -9.26 -1.87
C ARG A 89 10.67 -9.55 -0.55
N ASN A 90 9.93 -10.09 0.43
CA ASN A 90 10.55 -10.64 1.64
C ASN A 90 11.31 -11.92 1.27
N ALA A 91 12.64 -11.81 1.22
CA ALA A 91 13.53 -12.93 0.94
C ALA A 91 14.01 -13.66 2.20
N LEU A 92 13.67 -13.16 3.39
CA LEU A 92 14.12 -13.69 4.67
C LEU A 92 13.19 -14.78 5.21
N ASN A 93 11.88 -14.50 5.22
CA ASN A 93 10.84 -15.38 5.78
C ASN A 93 9.44 -14.99 5.25
N GLY A 94 8.40 -15.62 5.78
CA GLY A 94 6.99 -15.29 5.48
C GLY A 94 6.35 -14.29 6.45
N SER A 95 7.14 -13.50 7.20
CA SER A 95 6.55 -12.43 8.03
C SER A 95 6.14 -11.25 7.15
N GLU A 96 5.04 -10.60 7.52
CA GLU A 96 4.54 -9.39 6.86
C GLU A 96 5.58 -8.27 6.76
N PHE A 97 5.42 -7.47 5.71
CA PHE A 97 5.99 -6.13 5.70
C PHE A 97 5.06 -5.19 6.48
N THR A 98 5.63 -4.19 7.16
CA THR A 98 4.83 -3.27 7.96
C THR A 98 5.45 -1.88 8.08
N GLY A 99 4.61 -0.86 8.29
CA GLY A 99 5.02 0.48 8.66
C GLY A 99 5.80 1.22 7.58
N ALA A 100 5.39 1.11 6.31
CA ALA A 100 6.05 1.82 5.22
C ALA A 100 5.86 3.35 5.31
N THR A 101 6.94 4.11 5.11
CA THR A 101 6.89 5.58 5.02
C THR A 101 8.10 6.15 4.29
N PHE A 102 7.92 7.26 3.58
CA PHE A 102 9.02 8.01 2.97
C PHE A 102 9.55 9.09 3.92
N SER A 103 10.85 9.38 3.83
CA SER A 103 11.45 10.55 4.46
C SER A 103 10.80 11.84 3.95
N PRO A 104 10.79 12.94 4.73
CA PRO A 104 10.18 14.21 4.30
C PRO A 104 10.75 14.80 3.00
N ASP A 105 12.01 14.47 2.67
CA ASP A 105 12.65 14.88 1.41
C ASP A 105 12.40 13.91 0.24
N GLY A 106 11.65 12.82 0.48
CA GLY A 106 11.32 11.79 -0.50
C GLY A 106 12.50 10.92 -0.94
N ARG A 107 13.65 10.96 -0.25
CA ARG A 107 14.87 10.26 -0.71
C ARG A 107 15.06 8.87 -0.13
N THR A 108 14.37 8.57 0.97
CA THR A 108 14.51 7.29 1.68
C THR A 108 13.13 6.70 1.94
N LEU A 109 12.92 5.45 1.52
CA LEU A 109 11.78 4.66 1.97
C LEU A 109 12.22 3.86 3.20
N PHE A 110 11.38 3.85 4.23
CA PHE A 110 11.48 2.96 5.37
C PHE A 110 10.32 1.98 5.36
N PHE A 111 10.58 0.73 5.70
CA PHE A 111 9.57 -0.28 6.04
C PHE A 111 10.20 -1.35 6.93
N ASN A 112 9.39 -2.22 7.49
CA ASN A 112 9.84 -3.22 8.45
C ASN A 112 9.41 -4.61 8.02
N ILE A 113 10.12 -5.64 8.48
CA ILE A 113 9.58 -7.00 8.59
C ILE A 113 9.17 -7.18 10.06
N GLN A 114 7.88 -7.45 10.32
CA GLN A 114 7.33 -7.46 11.68
C GLN A 114 8.07 -8.43 12.61
N ARG A 115 8.38 -9.64 12.10
CA ARG A 115 9.12 -10.68 12.82
C ARG A 115 10.35 -11.10 12.00
N PRO A 116 11.57 -10.83 12.47
CA PRO A 116 11.94 -10.61 13.87
C PRO A 116 11.99 -9.13 14.32
N GLY A 117 11.39 -8.19 13.58
CA GLY A 117 11.41 -6.76 13.94
C GLY A 117 12.60 -6.04 13.31
N LEU A 118 12.74 -6.16 11.99
CA LEU A 118 13.82 -5.52 11.23
C LEU A 118 13.30 -4.28 10.54
N THR A 119 14.05 -3.18 10.61
CA THR A 119 13.77 -1.94 9.86
C THR A 119 14.75 -1.81 8.71
N PHE A 120 14.22 -1.51 7.53
CA PHE A 120 14.99 -1.23 6.32
C PHE A 120 14.93 0.25 5.99
N ALA A 121 16.02 0.76 5.43
CA ALA A 121 16.09 2.06 4.78
C ALA A 121 16.58 1.82 3.35
N ILE A 122 15.80 2.27 2.37
CA ILE A 122 16.08 2.09 0.95
C ILE A 122 16.30 3.46 0.34
N TRP A 123 17.44 3.64 -0.32
CA TRP A 123 17.81 4.86 -1.03
C TRP A 123 17.60 4.68 -2.53
N GLY A 124 17.13 5.75 -3.18
CA GLY A 124 16.96 5.80 -4.62
C GLY A 124 18.28 5.78 -5.42
N PRO A 125 18.21 6.00 -6.75
CA PRO A 125 17.13 6.70 -7.46
C PRO A 125 15.82 5.91 -7.49
N TRP A 126 14.71 6.65 -7.50
CA TRP A 126 13.35 6.13 -7.60
C TRP A 126 12.89 6.14 -9.05
#